data_AF-A0A1C5JGI3-F1
#
_entry.id   AF-A0A1C5JGI3-F1
#
_cell.length_a   1.000
_cell.length_b   1.000
_cell.length_c   1.000
_cell.angle_alpha   90.00
_cell.angle_beta   90.00
_cell.angle_gamma   90.00
#
_symmetry.space_group_name_H-M   'P 1'
#
loop_
_entity.id
_entity.type
_entity.pdbx_description
1 polymer ?
#
loop_
_entity_poly.entity_id
_entity_poly.type
_entity_poly.pdbx_seq_one_letter_code
_entity_poly.pdbx_strand_id
1 'polypeptide(L)'
;MIETLTYASHTAHLDPMTGEGLLVLPRVADDIDLGGMVSLHAADWDHVIGDLSRRGWQPSEDDDGDLVHIGTTADGRPVIGLYGRQPVTSLPSVDQAAEAWRDLLAVAQVVTE
;
A
#
# COMPACT_ATOMS: atom_id res chain seq x y z
N MET A 1 -2.16 -11.47 10.85
CA MET A 1 -0.75 -11.11 11.14
C MET A 1 -0.32 -10.26 9.98
N ILE A 2 0.08 -9.02 10.24
CA ILE A 2 0.46 -8.09 9.17
C ILE A 2 1.87 -8.46 8.67
N GLU A 3 2.00 -8.70 7.38
CA GLU A 3 3.27 -8.84 6.67
C GLU A 3 3.73 -7.46 6.21
N THR A 4 5.02 -7.15 6.38
CA THR A 4 5.61 -5.90 5.89
C THR A 4 6.70 -6.19 4.87
N LEU A 5 6.58 -5.60 3.69
CA LEU A 5 7.56 -5.68 2.61
C LEU A 5 8.20 -4.30 2.42
N THR A 6 9.52 -4.25 2.51
CA THR A 6 10.29 -3.01 2.30
C THR A 6 10.99 -3.06 0.94
N TYR A 7 10.78 -2.00 0.16
CA TYR A 7 11.41 -1.78 -1.14
C TYR A 7 12.42 -0.63 -1.04
N ALA A 8 12.94 -0.13 -2.16
CA ALA A 8 13.95 0.91 -2.13
C ALA A 8 13.36 2.24 -1.60
N SER A 9 12.17 2.61 -2.04
CA SER A 9 11.49 3.85 -1.65
C SER A 9 10.06 3.63 -1.15
N HIS A 10 9.51 2.43 -1.31
CA HIS A 10 8.15 2.07 -0.89
C HIS A 10 8.13 1.10 0.30
N THR A 11 7.01 1.03 1.01
CA THR A 11 6.76 0.00 2.02
C THR A 11 5.33 -0.47 1.94
N ALA A 12 5.12 -1.79 1.80
CA ALA A 12 3.79 -2.40 1.78
C ALA A 12 3.51 -3.07 3.13
N HIS A 13 2.30 -2.87 3.65
CA HIS A 13 1.76 -3.58 4.82
C HIS A 13 0.53 -4.36 4.39
N LEU A 14 0.57 -5.67 4.56
CA LEU A 14 -0.40 -6.59 4.00
C LEU A 14 -1.05 -7.36 5.13
N ASP A 15 -2.38 -7.47 5.14
CA ASP A 15 -3.09 -8.41 5.98
C ASP A 15 -3.67 -9.55 5.14
N PRO A 16 -2.96 -10.68 5.00
CA PRO A 16 -3.45 -11.83 4.24
C PRO A 16 -4.75 -12.41 4.81
N MET A 17 -5.10 -12.12 6.06
CA MET A 17 -6.33 -12.62 6.67
C MET A 17 -7.54 -12.03 5.96
N THR A 18 -7.64 -10.70 5.94
CA THR A 18 -8.77 -9.98 5.35
C THR A 18 -8.59 -9.69 3.86
N GLY A 19 -7.36 -9.68 3.37
CA GLY A 19 -7.04 -9.27 2.00
C GLY A 19 -6.87 -7.75 1.85
N GLU A 20 -6.92 -7.00 2.95
CA GLU A 20 -6.63 -5.57 2.96
C GLU A 20 -5.12 -5.33 3.02
N GLY A 21 -4.67 -4.24 2.39
CA GLY A 21 -3.29 -3.83 2.47
C GLY A 21 -3.12 -2.34 2.20
N LEU A 22 -1.93 -1.84 2.52
CA LEU A 22 -1.53 -0.44 2.36
C LEU A 22 -0.17 -0.39 1.69
N LEU A 23 0.00 0.56 0.77
CA LEU A 23 1.31 0.89 0.20
C LEU A 23 1.66 2.33 0.56
N VAL A 24 2.73 2.49 1.34
CA VAL A 24 3.33 3.78 1.64
C VAL A 24 4.22 4.17 0.47
N LEU A 25 3.85 5.27 -0.19
CA LEU A 25 4.61 5.88 -1.28
C LEU A 25 5.77 6.71 -0.74
N PRO A 26 6.85 6.91 -1.48
CA PRO A 26 7.89 7.84 -1.09
C PRO A 26 7.39 9.28 -1.09
N ARG A 27 8.10 10.16 -0.38
CA ARG A 27 7.83 11.60 -0.47
C ARG A 27 8.33 12.10 -1.82
N VAL A 28 7.49 12.88 -2.51
CA VAL A 28 7.88 13.50 -3.79
C VAL A 28 9.16 14.33 -3.67
N ALA A 29 9.37 14.97 -2.52
CA ALA A 29 10.56 15.79 -2.27
C ALA A 29 11.88 15.00 -2.25
N ASP A 30 11.82 13.69 -2.03
CA ASP A 30 12.98 12.80 -1.95
C ASP A 30 13.29 12.14 -3.32
N ASP A 31 12.52 12.45 -4.37
CA ASP A 31 12.71 11.84 -5.68
C ASP A 31 13.98 12.33 -6.36
N ILE A 32 14.74 11.40 -6.92
CA ILE A 32 15.97 11.68 -7.65
C ILE A 32 15.69 11.49 -9.13
N ASP A 33 15.76 12.59 -9.88
CA ASP A 33 15.66 12.59 -11.34
C ASP A 33 17.01 12.18 -11.96
N LEU A 34 17.02 11.08 -12.71
CA LEU A 34 18.19 10.55 -13.41
C LEU A 34 18.27 11.04 -14.87
N GLY A 35 18.05 12.34 -15.08
CA GLY A 35 18.25 12.98 -16.39
C GLY A 35 17.00 13.09 -17.27
N GLY A 36 15.82 13.22 -16.66
CA GLY A 36 14.59 13.70 -17.30
C GLY A 36 13.72 12.65 -17.97
N MET A 37 14.06 11.35 -17.88
CA MET A 37 13.26 10.26 -18.47
C MET A 37 12.77 9.23 -17.46
N VAL A 38 13.48 9.00 -16.35
CA VAL A 38 13.11 8.04 -15.30
C VAL A 38 13.59 8.57 -13.95
N SER A 39 12.70 8.63 -12.96
CA SER A 39 13.07 8.93 -11.58
C SER A 39 13.29 7.66 -10.77
N LEU A 40 13.99 7.77 -9.63
CA LEU A 40 14.20 6.64 -8.72
C LEU A 40 12.85 6.04 -8.28
N HIS A 41 11.87 6.88 -7.97
CA HIS A 41 10.56 6.41 -7.54
C HIS A 41 9.81 5.69 -8.66
N ALA A 42 9.91 6.16 -9.91
CA ALA A 42 9.29 5.49 -11.05
C ALA A 42 9.90 4.08 -11.28
N ALA A 43 11.22 3.96 -11.17
CA ALA A 43 11.90 2.67 -11.31
C ALA A 43 11.54 1.70 -10.17
N ASP A 44 11.47 2.17 -8.92
CA ASP A 44 11.06 1.33 -7.79
C ASP A 44 9.58 0.95 -7.88
N TRP A 45 8.71 1.85 -8.38
CA TRP A 45 7.29 1.58 -8.57
C TRP A 45 7.04 0.36 -9.47
N ASP A 46 7.69 0.31 -10.65
CA ASP A 46 7.56 -0.83 -11.57
C ASP A 46 7.97 -2.15 -10.90
N HIS A 47 9.03 -2.11 -10.09
CA HIS A 47 9.48 -3.27 -9.33
C HIS A 47 8.47 -3.69 -8.26
N VAL A 48 7.98 -2.73 -7.46
CA VAL A 48 7.00 -2.92 -6.38
C VAL A 48 5.72 -3.53 -6.92
N ILE A 49 5.11 -2.94 -7.95
CA ILE A 49 3.85 -3.42 -8.53
C ILE A 49 4.04 -4.79 -9.17
N GLY A 50 5.15 -5.00 -9.88
CA GLY A 50 5.47 -6.30 -10.44
C GLY A 50 5.62 -7.39 -9.37
N ASP A 51 6.23 -7.07 -8.23
CA ASP A 51 6.41 -8.02 -7.13
C ASP A 51 5.12 -8.31 -6.36
N LEU A 52 4.37 -7.27 -5.99
CA LEU A 52 3.06 -7.40 -5.35
C LEU A 52 2.11 -8.24 -6.21
N SER A 53 2.06 -7.96 -7.52
CA SER A 53 1.23 -8.71 -8.46
C SER A 53 1.59 -10.20 -8.49
N ARG A 54 2.89 -10.55 -8.53
CA ARG A 54 3.33 -11.96 -8.43
C ARG A 54 2.92 -12.62 -7.10
N ARG A 55 2.83 -11.84 -6.03
CA ARG A 55 2.39 -12.29 -4.70
C ARG A 55 0.87 -12.31 -4.52
N GLY A 56 0.10 -11.90 -5.53
CA GLY A 56 -1.36 -11.89 -5.45
C GLY A 56 -1.98 -10.59 -4.96
N TRP A 57 -1.21 -9.51 -4.87
CA TRP A 57 -1.63 -8.19 -4.40
C TRP A 57 -1.60 -7.17 -5.53
N GLN A 58 -2.47 -6.17 -5.46
CA GLN A 58 -2.50 -5.09 -6.43
C GLN A 58 -3.07 -3.81 -5.80
N PRO A 59 -2.79 -2.64 -6.39
CA PRO A 59 -3.42 -1.40 -5.96
C PRO A 59 -4.93 -1.46 -6.08
N SER A 60 -5.60 -0.87 -5.10
CA SER A 60 -7.03 -0.61 -5.18
C SER A 60 -7.26 0.61 -6.08
N GLU A 61 -8.21 0.48 -6.98
CA GLU A 61 -8.63 1.52 -7.90
C GLU A 61 -10.09 1.90 -7.58
N ASP A 62 -10.44 3.17 -7.73
CA ASP A 62 -11.82 3.64 -7.64
C ASP A 62 -12.58 3.40 -8.97
N ASP A 63 -13.81 3.91 -9.06
CA ASP A 63 -14.66 3.70 -10.24
C ASP A 63 -14.12 4.39 -11.51
N ASP A 64 -13.22 5.36 -11.37
CA ASP A 64 -12.57 6.07 -12.48
C ASP A 64 -11.22 5.42 -12.87
N GLY A 65 -10.76 4.43 -12.10
CA GLY A 65 -9.47 3.75 -12.29
C GLY A 65 -8.30 4.48 -11.61
N ASP A 66 -8.58 5.50 -10.80
CA ASP A 66 -7.56 6.20 -10.02
C ASP A 66 -7.25 5.40 -8.76
N LEU A 67 -6.01 5.52 -8.28
CA LEU A 67 -5.57 4.81 -7.08
C LEU A 67 -6.33 5.30 -5.86
N VAL A 68 -6.85 4.37 -5.05
CA VAL A 68 -7.57 4.71 -3.82
C VAL A 68 -6.57 5.24 -2.78
N HIS A 69 -6.63 6.54 -2.52
CA HIS A 69 -5.85 7.20 -1.48
C HIS A 69 -6.50 7.00 -0.10
N ILE A 70 -5.72 6.46 0.84
CA ILE A 70 -6.20 6.17 2.21
C ILE A 70 -5.86 7.30 3.17
N GLY A 71 -4.77 8.01 2.92
CA GLY A 71 -4.34 9.14 3.73
C GLY A 71 -2.86 9.41 3.58
N THR A 72 -2.27 9.97 4.64
CA THR A 72 -0.83 10.24 4.71
C THR A 72 -0.27 9.69 6.00
N THR A 73 0.99 9.27 5.97
CA THR A 73 1.71 8.94 7.21
C THR A 73 1.98 10.20 8.04
N ALA A 74 2.26 10.03 9.34
CA ALA A 74 2.66 11.14 10.23
C ALA A 74 3.87 11.93 9.73
N ASP A 75 4.69 11.31 8.88
CA ASP A 75 5.88 11.89 8.28
C ASP A 75 5.62 12.45 6.86
N GLY A 76 4.37 12.48 6.40
CA GLY A 76 3.95 13.16 5.16
C GLY A 76 4.09 12.33 3.89
N ARG A 77 4.32 11.02 4.00
CA ARG A 77 4.28 10.09 2.86
C ARG A 77 2.83 9.73 2.49
N PRO A 78 2.41 9.81 1.21
CA PRO A 78 1.09 9.34 0.78
C PRO A 78 0.92 7.84 0.97
N VAL A 79 -0.31 7.40 1.22
CA VAL A 79 -0.65 5.98 1.38
C VAL A 79 -1.83 5.64 0.48
N ILE A 80 -1.67 4.58 -0.32
CA ILE A 80 -2.74 4.02 -1.16
C ILE A 80 -3.19 2.65 -0.65
N GLY A 81 -4.40 2.27 -1.02
CA GLY A 81 -4.96 0.95 -0.72
C GLY A 81 -4.37 -0.14 -1.63
N LEU A 82 -4.23 -1.34 -1.07
CA LEU A 82 -3.97 -2.57 -1.80
C LEU A 82 -5.07 -3.56 -1.49
N TYR A 83 -5.35 -4.46 -2.43
CA TYR A 83 -6.20 -5.62 -2.18
C TYR A 83 -5.53 -6.93 -2.60
N GLY A 84 -5.73 -7.95 -1.80
CA GLY A 84 -5.24 -9.32 -2.00
C GLY A 84 -6.29 -10.16 -2.74
N ARG A 85 -5.87 -10.87 -3.79
CA ARG A 85 -6.76 -11.69 -4.62
C ARG A 85 -7.26 -12.98 -3.94
N GLN A 86 -6.58 -13.41 -2.88
CA GLN A 86 -6.85 -14.67 -2.18
C GLN A 86 -6.70 -14.49 -0.66
N PRO A 87 -7.64 -13.78 0.00
CA PRO A 87 -7.63 -13.67 1.46
C PRO A 87 -7.87 -15.03 2.13
N VAL A 88 -7.30 -15.23 3.32
CA VAL A 88 -7.50 -16.46 4.12
C VAL A 88 -8.94 -16.56 4.60
N THR A 89 -9.56 -15.44 4.99
CA THR A 89 -11.00 -15.37 5.27
C THR A 89 -11.73 -14.58 4.19
N SER A 90 -12.77 -15.18 3.60
CA SER A 90 -13.61 -14.51 2.61
C SER A 90 -14.76 -13.72 3.23
N LEU A 91 -15.04 -13.93 4.52
CA LEU A 91 -16.18 -13.33 5.24
C LEU A 91 -15.80 -13.01 6.69
N PRO A 92 -14.87 -12.06 6.93
CA PRO A 92 -14.67 -11.54 8.28
C PRO A 92 -15.97 -10.91 8.80
N SER A 93 -16.20 -10.96 10.12
CA SER A 93 -17.24 -10.12 10.72
C SER A 93 -16.85 -8.63 10.57
N VAL A 94 -17.84 -7.74 10.69
CA VAL A 94 -17.58 -6.28 10.66
C VAL A 94 -16.56 -5.88 11.72
N ASP A 95 -16.65 -6.45 12.92
CA ASP A 95 -15.71 -6.15 14.01
C ASP A 95 -14.29 -6.62 13.69
N GLN A 96 -14.16 -7.80 13.08
CA GLN A 96 -12.87 -8.35 12.66
C GLN A 96 -12.23 -7.52 11.55
N ALA A 97 -13.03 -7.11 10.55
CA ALA A 97 -12.57 -6.24 9.49
C ALA A 97 -12.14 -4.87 10.03
N ALA A 98 -12.94 -4.29 10.94
CA ALA A 98 -12.63 -3.01 11.57
C ALA A 98 -11.38 -3.09 12.47
N GLU A 99 -11.15 -4.21 13.15
CA GLU A 99 -9.93 -4.44 13.94
C GLU A 99 -8.70 -4.57 13.06
N ALA A 100 -8.75 -5.43 12.04
CA ALA A 100 -7.66 -5.61 11.09
C ALA A 100 -7.29 -4.29 10.39
N TRP A 101 -8.30 -3.51 10.00
CA TRP A 101 -8.10 -2.20 9.39
C TRP A 101 -7.42 -1.21 10.33
N ARG A 102 -7.86 -1.15 11.60
CA ARG A 102 -7.22 -0.30 12.62
C ARG A 102 -5.76 -0.71 12.84
N ASP A 103 -5.47 -2.00 12.87
CA ASP A 103 -4.11 -2.51 13.02
C ASP A 103 -3.23 -2.14 11.82
N LEU A 104 -3.76 -2.25 10.59
CA LEU A 104 -3.06 -1.84 9.37
C LEU A 104 -2.72 -0.35 9.39
N LEU A 105 -3.68 0.53 9.69
CA LEU A 105 -3.46 1.97 9.79
C LEU A 105 -2.41 2.31 10.86
N ALA A 106 -2.46 1.64 12.01
CA ALA A 106 -1.51 1.85 13.10
C ALA A 106 -0.08 1.44 12.71
N VAL A 107 0.09 0.27 12.08
CA VAL A 107 1.41 -0.21 11.61
C VAL A 107 1.98 0.72 10.54
N ALA A 108 1.14 1.17 9.61
CA ALA A 108 1.53 2.10 8.55
C ALA A 108 1.65 3.57 9.02
N GLN A 109 1.33 3.87 10.30
CA GLN A 109 1.36 5.21 10.88
C GLN A 109 0.50 6.23 10.12
N VAL A 110 -0.65 5.79 9.59
CA VAL A 110 -1.55 6.61 8.77
C VAL A 110 -2.35 7.56 9.64
N VAL A 111 -2.39 8.81 9.19
CA VAL A 111 -3.30 9.85 9.63
C VAL A 111 -4.36 10.00 8.54
N THR A 112 -5.60 9.71 8.89
CA THR A 112 -6.77 9.93 8.04
C THR A 112 -7.30 11.34 8.32
N GLU A 113 -7.58 12.11 7.27
CA GLU A 113 -8.16 13.46 7.38
C GLU A 113 -9.60 13.47 7.91
#